data_AF-A0A2R6NBM5-F1
#
_entry.id   AF-A0A2R6NBM5-F1
#
_cell.length_a   1.000
_cell.length_b   1.000
_cell.length_c   1.000
_cell.angle_alpha   90.00
_cell.angle_beta   90.00
_cell.angle_gamma   90.00
#
_symmetry.space_group_name_H-M   'P 1'
#
loop_
_entity.id
_entity.type
_entity.pdbx_description
1 polymer ?
#
loop_
_entity_poly.entity_id
_entity_poly.type
_entity_poly.pdbx_seq_one_letter_code
_entity_poly.pdbx_strand_id
1 'polypeptide(L)'
;GDLDGLLCTSSMELGIDVGRVDHVIQYQSPREVARLLQRVGRAGHRADRLSSGTVLTTRPDDTLEALAICRRAHEGLVEPAEIHHGSLDTVANQIVGLVMDFGEIAAARAYEIVTRAYPFRDLFHTRFKEVVRELSGNRILWLDEDADRLEKSGGTWQYFYANLSMIPDEETYRVSDMASGRTIGTLDERFVVNFAGPGEVFIQRGEMWRIAEVDDEESEVKVSPIEDPAGEVPSWTGQEIPVPRAVAGEVGAVRGRAGESFASGESRESVARNLADRSPTDEYTASEAIGPIERHAETDAPMPTDDRIVVEFENRDAVVNAAFGHTVNETLGRVLSALLGQRTGSSVGMEIDPYRIELDVPRGVAGREIVEVLENTDPEHVEGIIELSLKNSDALKFKLAQVAATFGALNSWQGNERFG
;
A
#
# COMPACT_ATOMS: atom_id res chain seq x y z
N GLY A 1 22.46 5.25 26.60
CA GLY A 1 22.68 4.06 27.46
C GLY A 1 24.11 3.64 27.26
N ASP A 2 24.41 2.33 27.27
CA ASP A 2 25.70 1.82 26.77
C ASP A 2 25.77 1.82 25.23
N LEU A 3 24.61 1.98 24.57
CA LEU A 3 24.48 2.20 23.13
C LEU A 3 24.29 3.70 22.85
N ASP A 4 25.05 4.21 21.88
CA ASP A 4 25.01 5.61 21.42
C ASP A 4 23.96 5.83 20.32
N GLY A 5 23.56 4.79 19.60
CA GLY A 5 22.60 4.87 18.50
C GLY A 5 22.06 3.50 18.11
N LEU A 6 20.89 3.52 17.47
CA LEU A 6 20.17 2.33 17.03
C LEU A 6 19.52 2.61 15.68
N LEU A 7 19.74 1.72 14.71
CA LEU A 7 19.04 1.75 13.42
C LEU A 7 17.94 0.68 13.44
N CYS A 8 16.71 1.07 13.12
CA CYS A 8 15.54 0.20 13.16
C CYS A 8 14.56 0.52 12.04
N THR A 9 13.71 -0.45 11.73
CA THR A 9 12.55 -0.29 10.85
C THR A 9 11.30 0.05 11.69
N SER A 10 10.11 -0.32 11.23
CA SER A 10 8.84 -0.13 11.94
C SER A 10 8.74 -0.87 13.27
N SER A 11 9.63 -1.82 13.56
CA SER A 11 9.66 -2.59 14.81
C SER A 11 9.74 -1.72 16.07
N MET A 12 10.28 -0.50 15.95
CA MET A 12 10.42 0.47 17.05
C MET A 12 9.30 1.53 17.10
N GLU A 13 8.29 1.43 16.25
CA GLU A 13 7.18 2.38 16.23
C GLU A 13 6.18 2.15 17.36
N LEU A 14 5.99 0.89 17.77
CA LEU A 14 5.09 0.55 18.87
C LEU A 14 5.76 0.71 20.23
N GLY A 15 4.91 0.91 21.25
CA GLY A 15 5.12 1.43 22.62
C GLY A 15 6.27 0.93 23.51
N ILE A 16 7.38 0.44 22.96
CA ILE A 16 8.56 0.05 23.75
C ILE A 16 9.30 1.29 24.25
N ASP A 17 9.49 1.35 25.57
CA ASP A 17 10.39 2.30 26.22
C ASP A 17 11.81 1.73 26.11
N VAL A 18 12.58 2.27 25.16
CA VAL A 18 13.97 1.82 24.89
C VAL A 18 14.97 2.63 25.73
N GLY A 19 14.48 3.26 26.80
CA GLY A 19 15.25 4.04 27.73
C GLY A 19 15.48 5.46 27.21
N ARG A 20 16.70 5.96 27.38
CA ARG A 20 17.01 7.37 27.14
C ARG A 20 17.40 7.62 25.68
N VAL A 21 16.39 7.83 24.83
CA VAL A 21 16.55 8.37 23.48
C VAL A 21 16.29 9.87 23.55
N ASP A 22 17.29 10.68 23.17
CA ASP A 22 17.17 12.14 23.20
C ASP A 22 16.84 12.74 21.82
N HIS A 23 16.99 11.97 20.72
CA HIS A 23 16.70 12.42 19.34
C HIS A 23 16.36 11.25 18.42
N VAL A 24 15.49 11.47 17.44
CA VAL A 24 15.14 10.49 16.39
C VAL A 24 15.51 11.02 15.02
N ILE A 25 16.16 10.21 14.20
CA ILE A 25 16.43 10.52 12.80
C ILE A 25 15.51 9.65 11.95
N GLN A 26 14.58 10.32 11.26
CA GLN A 26 13.68 9.71 10.29
C GLN A 26 14.34 9.79 8.91
N TYR A 27 14.65 8.64 8.31
CA TYR A 27 15.17 8.59 6.94
C TYR A 27 14.02 8.47 5.94
N GLN A 28 14.02 9.35 4.93
CA GLN A 28 12.93 9.60 3.99
C GLN A 28 11.63 10.08 4.66
N SER A 29 10.69 10.51 3.86
CA SER A 29 9.36 10.88 4.31
C SER A 29 8.75 9.77 5.19
N PRO A 30 8.16 10.13 6.34
CA PRO A 30 7.45 9.19 7.18
C PRO A 30 6.15 8.66 6.53
N ARG A 31 5.76 9.21 5.36
CA ARG A 31 4.54 8.93 4.57
C ARG A 31 3.22 9.31 5.24
N GLU A 32 3.13 9.15 6.57
CA GLU A 32 1.97 9.44 7.40
C GLU A 32 2.35 10.26 8.64
N VAL A 33 1.43 11.11 9.10
CA VAL A 33 1.57 11.95 10.30
C VAL A 33 1.62 11.10 11.56
N ALA A 34 0.74 10.11 11.69
CA ALA A 34 0.70 9.21 12.83
C ALA A 34 2.07 8.53 13.05
N ARG A 35 2.71 8.08 11.97
CA ARG A 35 4.03 7.43 12.03
C ARG A 35 5.12 8.37 12.48
N LEU A 36 5.16 9.60 11.96
CA LEU A 36 6.12 10.60 12.42
C LEU A 36 5.97 10.83 13.93
N LEU A 37 4.74 11.02 14.42
CA LEU A 37 4.46 11.26 15.83
C LEU A 37 4.85 10.07 16.72
N GLN A 38 4.55 8.84 16.30
CA GLN A 38 4.95 7.63 17.03
C GLN A 38 6.47 7.46 17.09
N ARG A 39 7.16 7.68 15.96
CA ARG A 39 8.62 7.56 15.86
C ARG A 39 9.32 8.64 16.68
N VAL A 40 9.00 9.92 16.43
CA VAL A 40 9.62 11.04 17.14
C VAL A 40 9.25 11.05 18.62
N GLY A 41 8.05 10.55 18.98
CA GLY A 41 7.63 10.36 20.36
C GLY A 41 8.49 9.40 21.18
N ARG A 42 9.40 8.64 20.54
CA ARG A 42 10.44 7.85 21.23
C ARG A 42 11.53 8.75 21.83
N ALA A 43 11.82 9.89 21.21
CA ALA A 43 12.74 10.86 21.77
C ALA A 43 12.08 11.61 22.93
N GLY A 44 12.78 11.70 24.06
CA GLY A 44 12.28 12.43 25.22
C GLY A 44 10.96 11.89 25.74
N HIS A 45 10.77 10.56 25.77
CA HIS A 45 9.52 9.87 26.17
C HIS A 45 9.18 10.04 27.66
N ARG A 46 8.95 11.29 28.10
CA ARG A 46 8.61 11.72 29.46
C ARG A 46 7.73 12.96 29.39
N ALA A 47 6.83 13.11 30.36
CA ALA A 47 5.88 14.23 30.40
C ALA A 47 6.55 15.63 30.52
N ASP A 48 7.79 15.69 31.00
CA ASP A 48 8.57 16.92 31.22
C ASP A 48 9.60 17.19 30.11
N ARG A 49 9.54 16.47 28.99
CA ARG A 49 10.53 16.54 27.91
C ARG A 49 9.86 16.82 26.57
N LEU A 50 10.58 17.57 25.73
CA LEU A 50 10.22 17.78 24.34
C LEU A 50 10.79 16.62 23.51
N SER A 51 9.96 16.05 22.66
CA SER A 51 10.40 15.11 21.63
C SER A 51 11.10 15.86 20.51
N SER A 52 12.29 15.37 20.13
CA SER A 52 13.13 15.97 19.10
C SER A 52 13.38 14.97 17.98
N GLY A 53 13.23 15.42 16.75
CA GLY A 53 13.47 14.60 15.58
C GLY A 53 13.92 15.39 14.36
N THR A 54 14.63 14.71 13.46
CA THR A 54 15.05 15.26 12.17
C THR A 54 14.61 14.31 11.07
N VAL A 55 14.01 14.84 10.01
CA VAL A 55 13.70 14.07 8.80
C VAL A 55 14.79 14.34 7.76
N LEU A 56 15.44 13.29 7.28
CA LEU A 56 16.43 13.35 6.21
C LEU A 56 15.79 12.88 4.92
N THR A 57 15.60 13.77 3.97
CA THR A 57 14.91 13.47 2.70
C THR A 57 15.92 13.25 1.58
N THR A 58 15.52 12.51 0.55
CA THR A 58 16.42 12.15 -0.57
C THR A 58 16.00 12.71 -1.91
N ARG A 59 14.75 13.15 -2.05
CA ARG A 59 14.18 13.67 -3.30
C ARG A 59 13.33 14.92 -3.03
N PRO A 60 13.14 15.81 -4.02
CA PRO A 60 12.29 16.98 -3.86
C PRO A 60 10.86 16.68 -3.38
N ASP A 61 10.20 15.69 -3.99
CA ASP A 61 8.84 15.27 -3.58
C ASP A 61 8.82 14.70 -2.15
N ASP A 62 9.84 13.92 -1.81
CA ASP A 62 10.06 13.39 -0.46
C ASP A 62 10.23 14.52 0.57
N THR A 63 10.94 15.59 0.20
CA THR A 63 11.08 16.80 1.03
C THR A 63 9.75 17.52 1.22
N LEU A 64 9.03 17.82 0.15
CA LEU A 64 7.74 18.51 0.25
C LEU A 64 6.73 17.71 1.07
N GLU A 65 6.71 16.38 0.89
CA GLU A 65 5.89 15.46 1.67
C GLU A 65 6.26 15.48 3.16
N ALA A 66 7.55 15.41 3.49
CA ALA A 66 8.02 15.51 4.87
C ALA A 66 7.65 16.85 5.52
N LEU A 67 7.75 17.97 4.78
CA LEU A 67 7.35 19.29 5.28
C LEU A 67 5.85 19.35 5.56
N ALA A 68 5.02 18.83 4.65
CA ALA A 68 3.58 18.73 4.85
C ALA A 68 3.26 17.90 6.09
N ILE A 69 3.89 16.73 6.24
CA ILE A 69 3.69 15.86 7.41
C ILE A 69 4.14 16.55 8.70
N CYS A 70 5.29 17.21 8.72
CA CYS A 70 5.77 17.96 9.89
C CYS A 70 4.82 19.08 10.30
N ARG A 71 4.29 19.86 9.34
CA ARG A 71 3.29 20.91 9.62
C ARG A 71 2.02 20.31 10.20
N ARG A 72 1.48 19.26 9.58
CA ARG A 72 0.28 18.56 10.07
C ARG A 72 0.48 17.96 11.45
N ALA A 73 1.65 17.36 11.72
CA ALA A 73 2.02 16.86 13.04
C ALA A 73 2.01 17.96 14.10
N HIS A 74 2.56 19.13 13.77
CA HIS A 74 2.58 20.29 14.66
C HIS A 74 1.17 20.81 14.97
N GLU A 75 0.25 20.72 14.01
CA GLU A 75 -1.15 21.12 14.16
C GLU A 75 -2.05 20.02 14.75
N GLY A 76 -1.51 18.83 15.03
CA GLY A 76 -2.28 17.68 15.52
C GLY A 76 -3.24 17.08 14.48
N LEU A 77 -3.00 17.32 13.19
CA LEU A 77 -3.81 16.84 12.07
C LEU A 77 -3.40 15.43 11.63
N VAL A 78 -3.67 14.46 12.50
CA VAL A 78 -3.39 13.04 12.30
C VAL A 78 -4.48 12.38 11.44
N GLU A 79 -4.10 11.38 10.65
CA GLU A 79 -5.03 10.56 9.88
C GLU A 79 -6.06 9.86 10.78
N PRO A 80 -7.30 9.61 10.30
CA PRO A 80 -8.27 8.83 11.05
C PRO A 80 -7.82 7.39 11.21
N ALA A 81 -7.99 6.83 12.40
CA ALA A 81 -7.80 5.40 12.66
C ALA A 81 -9.08 4.64 12.27
N GLU A 82 -9.23 4.34 10.98
CA GLU A 82 -10.38 3.60 10.49
C GLU A 82 -10.39 2.15 11.00
N ILE A 83 -11.57 1.66 11.35
CA ILE A 83 -11.76 0.28 11.79
C ILE A 83 -12.25 -0.53 10.59
N HIS A 84 -11.57 -1.62 10.28
CA HIS A 84 -12.03 -2.55 9.27
C HIS A 84 -13.28 -3.31 9.78
N HIS A 85 -14.41 -3.12 9.11
CA HIS A 85 -15.71 -3.65 9.52
C HIS A 85 -16.03 -4.96 8.79
N GLY A 86 -16.69 -5.90 9.49
CA GLY A 86 -17.32 -7.06 8.84
C GLY A 86 -16.38 -8.07 8.18
N SER A 87 -15.11 -8.15 8.60
CA SER A 87 -14.14 -9.13 8.10
C SER A 87 -14.53 -10.57 8.45
N LEU A 88 -15.07 -11.29 7.47
CA LEU A 88 -15.65 -12.62 7.67
C LEU A 88 -14.59 -13.71 7.92
N ASP A 89 -13.38 -13.53 7.41
CA ASP A 89 -12.21 -14.35 7.74
C ASP A 89 -11.88 -14.28 9.24
N THR A 90 -11.95 -13.08 9.83
CA THR A 90 -11.78 -12.89 11.27
C THR A 90 -12.92 -13.56 12.03
N VAL A 91 -14.17 -13.41 11.58
CA VAL A 91 -15.31 -14.11 12.18
C VAL A 91 -15.11 -15.63 12.15
N ALA A 92 -14.64 -16.18 11.01
CA ALA A 92 -14.38 -17.60 10.85
C ALA A 92 -13.32 -18.09 11.86
N ASN A 93 -12.20 -17.38 11.95
CA ASN A 93 -11.13 -17.65 12.91
C ASN A 93 -11.64 -17.63 14.36
N GLN A 94 -12.41 -16.60 14.73
CA GLN A 94 -12.90 -16.44 16.10
C GLN A 94 -13.96 -17.49 16.49
N ILE A 95 -14.81 -17.95 15.55
CA ILE A 95 -15.73 -19.07 15.81
C ILE A 95 -14.96 -20.32 16.20
N VAL A 96 -13.86 -20.62 15.50
CA VAL A 96 -13.02 -21.78 15.83
C VAL A 96 -12.34 -21.60 17.19
N GLY A 97 -11.90 -20.39 17.53
CA GLY A 97 -11.39 -20.06 18.86
C GLY A 97 -12.41 -20.31 19.98
N LEU A 98 -13.68 -19.94 19.76
CA LEU A 98 -14.77 -20.21 20.71
C LEU A 98 -15.01 -21.72 20.87
N VAL A 99 -15.07 -22.46 19.77
CA VAL A 99 -15.20 -23.94 19.83
C VAL A 99 -14.00 -24.56 20.54
N MET A 100 -12.79 -24.02 20.36
CA MET A 100 -11.59 -24.49 21.06
C MET A 100 -11.66 -24.31 22.57
N ASP A 101 -12.15 -23.16 23.04
CA ASP A 101 -12.26 -22.81 24.45
C ASP A 101 -13.42 -23.53 25.15
N PHE A 102 -14.63 -23.46 24.58
CA PHE A 102 -15.84 -24.04 25.17
C PHE A 102 -15.98 -25.55 24.92
N GLY A 103 -15.32 -26.09 23.89
CA GLY A 103 -15.47 -27.47 23.43
C GLY A 103 -16.74 -27.67 22.59
N GLU A 104 -17.88 -27.32 23.18
CA GLU A 104 -19.21 -27.29 22.58
C GLU A 104 -19.86 -25.93 22.86
N ILE A 105 -20.44 -25.29 21.85
CA ILE A 105 -21.12 -24.00 22.02
C ILE A 105 -22.34 -23.92 21.11
N ALA A 106 -23.42 -23.29 21.61
CA ALA A 106 -24.58 -23.02 20.77
C ALA A 106 -24.24 -21.98 19.69
N ALA A 107 -24.68 -22.18 18.44
CA ALA A 107 -24.34 -21.27 17.34
C ALA A 107 -24.93 -19.86 17.57
N ALA A 108 -26.13 -19.77 18.16
CA ALA A 108 -26.70 -18.49 18.61
C ALA A 108 -25.80 -17.79 19.66
N ARG A 109 -25.19 -18.56 20.58
CA ARG A 109 -24.29 -18.00 21.59
C ARG A 109 -22.99 -17.50 20.99
N ALA A 110 -22.41 -18.24 20.04
CA ALA A 110 -21.23 -17.79 19.31
C ALA A 110 -21.52 -16.49 18.55
N TYR A 111 -22.67 -16.40 17.88
CA TYR A 111 -23.13 -15.17 17.21
C TYR A 111 -23.23 -13.98 18.18
N GLU A 112 -23.84 -14.16 19.35
CA GLU A 112 -23.92 -13.12 20.38
C GLU A 112 -22.56 -12.62 20.84
N ILE A 113 -21.58 -13.53 21.00
CA ILE A 113 -20.23 -13.15 21.43
C ILE A 113 -19.54 -12.33 20.33
N VAL A 114 -19.59 -12.81 19.08
CA VAL A 114 -18.96 -12.12 17.94
C VAL A 114 -19.58 -10.73 17.74
N THR A 115 -20.90 -10.62 17.73
CA THR A 115 -21.61 -9.35 17.47
C THR A 115 -21.52 -8.33 18.60
N ARG A 116 -21.05 -8.72 19.79
CA ARG A 116 -20.71 -7.76 20.85
C ARG A 116 -19.45 -6.95 20.52
N ALA A 117 -18.58 -7.45 19.65
CA ALA A 117 -17.41 -6.70 19.22
C ALA A 117 -17.80 -5.62 18.19
N TYR A 118 -17.28 -4.41 18.40
CA TYR A 118 -17.63 -3.23 17.58
C TYR A 118 -17.53 -3.44 16.06
N PRO A 119 -16.50 -4.13 15.51
CA PRO A 119 -16.39 -4.36 14.06
C PRO A 119 -17.47 -5.27 13.47
N PHE A 120 -18.12 -6.10 14.29
CA PHE A 120 -19.06 -7.14 13.85
C PHE A 120 -20.50 -6.92 14.35
N ARG A 121 -20.80 -5.78 14.99
CA ARG A 121 -22.13 -5.46 15.52
C ARG A 121 -23.26 -5.52 14.49
N ASP A 122 -22.93 -5.25 13.22
CA ASP A 122 -23.87 -5.20 12.09
C ASP A 122 -23.84 -6.51 11.28
N LEU A 123 -23.17 -7.56 11.78
CA LEU A 123 -23.12 -8.86 11.11
C LEU A 123 -24.50 -9.53 11.10
N PHE A 124 -25.06 -9.70 9.92
CA PHE A 124 -26.33 -10.39 9.76
C PHE A 124 -26.23 -11.87 10.13
N HIS A 125 -27.26 -12.36 10.81
CA HIS A 125 -27.37 -13.75 11.23
C HIS A 125 -27.29 -14.74 10.05
N THR A 126 -27.82 -14.38 8.88
CA THR A 126 -27.69 -15.18 7.65
C THR A 126 -26.24 -15.35 7.22
N ARG A 127 -25.47 -14.25 7.23
CA ARG A 127 -24.05 -14.24 6.88
C ARG A 127 -23.20 -15.01 7.88
N PHE A 128 -23.50 -14.89 9.17
CA PHE A 128 -22.86 -15.72 10.20
C PHE A 128 -23.08 -17.21 9.95
N LYS A 129 -24.31 -17.63 9.63
CA LYS A 129 -24.62 -19.02 9.29
C LYS A 129 -23.88 -19.51 8.06
N GLU A 130 -23.71 -18.68 7.03
CA GLU A 130 -22.88 -19.01 5.87
C GLU A 130 -21.43 -19.30 6.29
N VAL A 131 -20.82 -18.44 7.10
CA VAL A 131 -19.45 -18.66 7.62
C VAL A 131 -19.33 -19.99 8.38
N VAL A 132 -20.28 -20.28 9.27
CA VAL A 132 -20.29 -21.53 10.03
C VAL A 132 -20.42 -22.76 9.12
N ARG A 133 -21.28 -22.68 8.09
CA ARG A 133 -21.45 -23.75 7.11
C ARG A 133 -20.19 -23.98 6.28
N GLU A 134 -19.51 -22.93 5.87
CA GLU A 134 -18.22 -23.03 5.17
C GLU A 134 -17.16 -23.72 6.04
N LEU A 135 -17.02 -23.31 7.30
CA LEU A 135 -16.11 -23.95 8.25
C LEU A 135 -16.45 -25.44 8.46
N SER A 136 -17.74 -25.77 8.56
CA SER A 136 -18.19 -27.15 8.69
C SER A 136 -17.93 -27.96 7.41
N GLY A 137 -18.14 -27.36 6.23
CA GLY A 137 -17.87 -27.97 4.92
C GLY A 137 -16.39 -28.29 4.73
N ASN A 138 -15.52 -27.38 5.18
CA ASN A 138 -14.07 -27.55 5.21
C ASN A 138 -13.58 -28.46 6.35
N ARG A 139 -14.51 -29.05 7.13
CA ARG A 139 -14.24 -29.97 8.24
C ARG A 139 -13.41 -29.33 9.36
N ILE A 140 -13.48 -28.01 9.52
CA ILE A 140 -12.77 -27.27 10.57
C ILE A 140 -13.52 -27.33 11.90
N LEU A 141 -14.85 -27.43 11.85
CA LEU A 141 -15.72 -27.69 12.99
C LEU A 141 -16.86 -28.61 12.56
N TRP A 142 -17.64 -29.10 13.53
CA TRP A 142 -18.88 -29.81 13.25
C TRP A 142 -20.08 -28.92 13.61
N LEU A 143 -21.08 -28.90 12.74
CA LEU A 143 -22.33 -28.14 12.88
C LEU A 143 -23.52 -29.10 12.97
N ASP A 144 -24.28 -29.01 14.06
CA ASP A 144 -25.65 -29.55 14.19
C ASP A 144 -26.64 -28.41 14.00
N GLU A 145 -27.26 -28.31 12.81
CA GLU A 145 -28.24 -27.24 12.56
C GLU A 145 -29.53 -27.44 13.38
N ASP A 146 -29.94 -28.69 13.61
CA ASP A 146 -31.19 -29.00 14.32
C ASP A 146 -31.05 -28.72 15.82
N ALA A 147 -29.86 -28.95 16.39
CA ALA A 147 -29.56 -28.71 17.79
C ALA A 147 -28.92 -27.33 18.09
N ASP A 148 -28.73 -26.47 17.08
CA ASP A 148 -28.02 -25.18 17.17
C ASP A 148 -26.63 -25.32 17.81
N ARG A 149 -25.85 -26.34 17.43
CA ARG A 149 -24.63 -26.73 18.16
C ARG A 149 -23.39 -26.75 17.29
N LEU A 150 -22.30 -26.16 17.79
CA LEU A 150 -20.96 -26.17 17.19
C LEU A 150 -20.01 -26.97 18.08
N GLU A 151 -19.25 -27.87 17.47
CA GLU A 151 -18.30 -28.74 18.17
C GLU A 151 -16.97 -28.87 17.44
N LYS A 152 -15.95 -29.35 18.16
CA LYS A 152 -14.67 -29.72 17.58
C LYS A 152 -14.85 -30.85 16.56
N SER A 153 -14.26 -30.68 15.37
CA SER A 153 -14.00 -31.75 14.42
C SER A 153 -12.59 -32.30 14.62
N GLY A 154 -12.20 -33.29 13.82
CA GLY A 154 -10.83 -33.79 13.77
C GLY A 154 -9.79 -32.77 13.24
N GLY A 155 -10.23 -31.68 12.59
CA GLY A 155 -9.37 -30.65 11.99
C GLY A 155 -9.26 -29.36 12.81
N THR A 156 -10.12 -29.16 13.82
CA THR A 156 -10.19 -27.91 14.61
C THR A 156 -8.87 -27.56 15.27
N TRP A 157 -8.19 -28.55 15.85
CA TRP A 157 -6.97 -28.34 16.61
C TRP A 157 -5.82 -27.89 15.69
N GLN A 158 -5.61 -28.59 14.57
CA GLN A 158 -4.57 -28.23 13.60
C GLN A 158 -4.82 -26.85 12.99
N TYR A 159 -6.06 -26.58 12.59
CA TYR A 159 -6.45 -25.26 12.08
C TYR A 159 -6.15 -24.17 13.09
N PHE A 160 -6.57 -24.33 14.35
CA PHE A 160 -6.45 -23.29 15.37
C PHE A 160 -4.98 -22.90 15.62
N TYR A 161 -4.10 -23.89 15.76
CA TYR A 161 -2.67 -23.61 15.99
C TYR A 161 -1.96 -23.08 14.74
N ALA A 162 -2.40 -23.46 13.54
CA ALA A 162 -1.88 -22.90 12.30
C ALA A 162 -2.37 -21.47 12.04
N ASN A 163 -3.52 -21.06 12.61
CA ASN A 163 -4.17 -19.76 12.37
C ASN A 163 -4.32 -18.95 13.67
N LEU A 164 -3.33 -19.00 14.57
CA LEU A 164 -3.34 -18.21 15.81
C LEU A 164 -3.25 -16.70 15.56
N SER A 165 -2.57 -16.32 14.49
CA SER A 165 -2.38 -14.94 14.06
C SER A 165 -3.29 -14.63 12.87
N MET A 166 -3.83 -13.41 12.84
CA MET A 166 -4.49 -12.86 11.64
C MET A 166 -3.50 -12.11 10.73
N ILE A 167 -2.24 -11.96 11.16
CA ILE A 167 -1.16 -11.50 10.29
C ILE A 167 -0.82 -12.68 9.37
N PRO A 168 -0.98 -12.55 8.05
CA PRO A 168 -0.65 -13.60 7.12
C PRO A 168 0.86 -13.89 7.16
N ASP A 169 1.22 -15.15 6.94
CA ASP A 169 2.62 -15.49 6.69
C ASP A 169 3.06 -14.83 5.37
N GLU A 170 4.21 -14.17 5.39
CA GLU A 170 4.84 -13.56 4.22
C GLU A 170 6.11 -14.37 3.91
N GLU A 171 6.10 -15.14 2.82
CA GLU A 171 7.33 -15.72 2.29
C GLU A 171 8.08 -14.69 1.43
N THR A 172 9.41 -14.76 1.41
CA THR A 172 10.23 -13.88 0.58
C THR A 172 11.08 -14.72 -0.37
N TYR A 173 11.09 -14.33 -1.64
CA TYR A 173 11.92 -14.94 -2.66
C TYR A 173 13.26 -14.20 -2.76
N ARG A 174 14.36 -14.95 -2.81
CA ARG A 174 15.69 -14.39 -3.07
C ARG A 174 15.79 -14.01 -4.54
N VAL A 175 16.24 -12.79 -4.85
CA VAL A 175 16.50 -12.36 -6.22
C VAL A 175 17.97 -12.55 -6.54
N SER A 176 18.28 -13.34 -7.56
CA SER A 176 19.66 -13.56 -8.02
C SER A 176 19.83 -13.22 -9.50
N ASP A 177 20.96 -12.60 -9.82
CA ASP A 177 21.38 -12.39 -11.20
C ASP A 177 21.72 -13.75 -11.82
N MET A 178 21.02 -14.15 -12.88
CA MET A 178 21.21 -15.45 -13.51
C MET A 178 22.59 -15.62 -14.14
N ALA A 179 23.25 -14.52 -14.54
CA ALA A 179 24.57 -14.56 -15.16
C ALA A 179 25.68 -14.67 -14.11
N SER A 180 25.60 -13.86 -13.04
CA SER A 180 26.66 -13.79 -12.01
C SER A 180 26.39 -14.66 -10.77
N GLY A 181 25.17 -15.15 -10.58
CA GLY A 181 24.70 -15.82 -9.36
C GLY A 181 24.62 -14.91 -8.14
N ARG A 182 24.86 -13.59 -8.32
CA ARG A 182 24.91 -12.63 -7.21
C ARG A 182 23.50 -12.32 -6.74
N THR A 183 23.28 -12.37 -5.43
CA THR A 183 22.03 -11.91 -4.81
C THR A 183 21.89 -10.40 -4.97
N ILE A 184 20.80 -9.98 -5.59
CA ILE A 184 20.44 -8.56 -5.82
C ILE A 184 19.60 -8.04 -4.65
N GLY A 185 18.67 -8.87 -4.16
CA GLY A 185 17.76 -8.52 -3.07
C GLY A 185 16.76 -9.64 -2.77
N THR A 186 15.60 -9.26 -2.25
CA THR A 186 14.45 -10.15 -2.03
C THR A 186 13.18 -9.52 -2.58
N LEU A 187 12.23 -10.36 -2.97
CA LEU A 187 10.87 -10.01 -3.37
C LEU A 187 9.86 -10.69 -2.45
N ASP A 188 8.72 -10.06 -2.24
CA ASP A 188 7.63 -10.65 -1.46
C ASP A 188 6.91 -11.75 -2.26
N GLU A 189 6.45 -12.83 -1.63
CA GLU A 189 5.69 -13.90 -2.29
C GLU A 189 4.46 -13.35 -3.02
N ARG A 190 3.79 -12.35 -2.45
CA ARG A 190 2.66 -11.69 -3.12
C ARG A 190 3.06 -11.09 -4.46
N PHE A 191 4.25 -10.52 -4.55
CA PHE A 191 4.79 -10.04 -5.81
C PHE A 191 5.03 -11.22 -6.75
N VAL A 192 5.67 -12.27 -6.25
CA VAL A 192 6.04 -13.40 -7.10
C VAL A 192 4.81 -14.08 -7.69
N VAL A 193 3.81 -14.37 -6.87
CA VAL A 193 2.57 -15.05 -7.28
C VAL A 193 1.70 -14.19 -8.20
N ASN A 194 1.58 -12.89 -7.94
CA ASN A 194 0.70 -12.04 -8.75
C ASN A 194 1.38 -11.55 -10.03
N PHE A 195 2.71 -11.58 -10.09
CA PHE A 195 3.42 -10.79 -11.08
C PHE A 195 4.69 -11.44 -11.64
N ALA A 196 5.45 -12.24 -10.88
CA ALA A 196 6.74 -12.74 -11.35
C ALA A 196 6.61 -13.90 -12.35
N GLY A 197 6.21 -13.59 -13.59
CA GLY A 197 6.29 -14.52 -14.72
C GLY A 197 7.64 -14.42 -15.45
N PRO A 198 8.13 -15.49 -16.10
CA PRO A 198 9.24 -15.39 -17.04
C PRO A 198 8.96 -14.34 -18.13
N GLY A 199 9.85 -13.36 -18.25
CA GLY A 199 9.75 -12.22 -19.17
C GLY A 199 9.32 -10.92 -18.52
N GLU A 200 8.73 -10.96 -17.33
CA GLU A 200 8.20 -9.78 -16.63
C GLU A 200 9.33 -8.91 -16.05
N VAL A 201 9.06 -7.61 -15.91
CA VAL A 201 10.07 -6.60 -15.55
C VAL A 201 9.73 -5.89 -14.25
N PHE A 202 10.72 -5.72 -13.37
CA PHE A 202 10.55 -4.92 -12.15
C PHE A 202 11.79 -4.07 -11.86
N ILE A 203 11.59 -3.04 -11.05
CA ILE A 203 12.68 -2.20 -10.54
C ILE A 203 13.08 -2.68 -9.15
N GLN A 204 14.39 -2.89 -8.96
CA GLN A 204 14.97 -3.12 -7.65
C GLN A 204 16.25 -2.28 -7.52
N ARG A 205 16.31 -1.45 -6.47
CA ARG A 205 17.42 -0.50 -6.23
C ARG A 205 17.69 0.46 -7.39
N GLY A 206 16.66 0.82 -8.16
CA GLY A 206 16.76 1.77 -9.28
C GLY A 206 17.31 1.19 -10.57
N GLU A 207 17.55 -0.13 -10.62
CA GLU A 207 17.90 -0.85 -11.84
C GLU A 207 16.73 -1.74 -12.25
N MET A 208 16.49 -1.87 -13.56
CA MET A 208 15.47 -2.75 -14.10
C MET A 208 15.99 -4.15 -14.36
N TRP A 209 15.19 -5.12 -13.91
CA TRP A 209 15.49 -6.54 -13.96
C TRP A 209 14.36 -7.26 -14.68
N ARG A 210 14.72 -8.09 -15.64
CA ARG A 210 13.79 -9.02 -16.30
C ARG A 210 13.85 -10.36 -15.61
N ILE A 211 12.70 -10.86 -15.19
CA ILE A 211 12.54 -12.19 -14.61
C ILE A 211 12.74 -13.19 -15.74
N ALA A 212 13.58 -14.18 -15.48
CA ALA A 212 13.84 -15.23 -16.44
C ALA A 212 13.31 -16.58 -15.96
N GLU A 213 13.38 -16.83 -14.66
CA GLU A 213 12.87 -18.03 -14.03
C GLU A 213 12.43 -17.69 -12.61
N VAL A 214 11.33 -18.32 -12.18
CA VAL A 214 10.90 -18.36 -10.79
C VAL A 214 10.97 -19.81 -10.34
N ASP A 215 11.73 -20.05 -9.28
CA ASP A 215 11.91 -21.35 -8.65
C ASP A 215 11.17 -21.31 -7.30
N ASP A 216 9.94 -21.83 -7.31
CA ASP A 216 9.08 -21.87 -6.12
C ASP A 216 9.60 -22.85 -5.06
N GLU A 217 10.38 -23.88 -5.45
CA GLU A 217 10.92 -24.87 -4.50
C GLU A 217 12.06 -24.29 -3.67
N GLU A 218 12.93 -23.49 -4.28
CA GLU A 218 14.06 -22.83 -3.61
C GLU A 218 13.76 -21.39 -3.15
N SER A 219 12.51 -20.92 -3.36
CA SER A 219 12.08 -19.54 -3.16
C SER A 219 13.06 -18.54 -3.79
N GLU A 220 13.39 -18.74 -5.08
CA GLU A 220 14.37 -17.93 -5.81
C GLU A 220 13.80 -17.39 -7.12
N VAL A 221 14.01 -16.11 -7.38
CA VAL A 221 13.71 -15.45 -8.67
C VAL A 221 15.02 -15.12 -9.36
N LYS A 222 15.27 -15.76 -10.51
CA LYS A 222 16.45 -15.50 -11.32
C LYS A 222 16.14 -14.43 -12.36
N VAL A 223 16.99 -13.42 -12.42
CA VAL A 223 16.76 -12.23 -13.25
C VAL A 223 17.97 -11.90 -14.12
N SER A 224 17.74 -11.12 -15.18
CA SER A 224 18.78 -10.50 -16.00
C SER A 224 18.59 -8.98 -16.05
N PRO A 225 19.69 -8.19 -16.08
CA PRO A 225 19.59 -6.75 -16.15
C PRO A 225 19.03 -6.31 -17.51
N ILE A 226 18.28 -5.20 -17.54
CA ILE A 226 17.80 -4.59 -18.78
C ILE A 226 18.77 -3.48 -19.21
N GLU A 227 19.44 -3.68 -20.35
CA GLU A 227 20.46 -2.76 -20.87
C GLU A 227 19.87 -1.47 -21.46
N ASP A 228 18.62 -1.51 -21.98
CA ASP A 228 17.89 -0.35 -22.48
C ASP A 228 16.54 -0.19 -21.75
N PRO A 229 16.54 0.50 -20.60
CA PRO A 229 15.35 0.82 -19.82
C PRO A 229 14.25 1.59 -20.57
N ALA A 230 14.59 2.31 -21.64
CA ALA A 230 13.72 3.36 -22.19
C ALA A 230 12.44 2.86 -22.88
N GLY A 231 12.21 1.54 -22.95
CA GLY A 231 11.02 0.95 -23.55
C GLY A 231 10.38 -0.16 -22.72
N GLU A 232 10.77 -0.33 -21.46
CA GLU A 232 10.24 -1.35 -20.55
C GLU A 232 9.60 -0.65 -19.35
N VAL A 233 8.32 -0.95 -19.09
CA VAL A 233 7.61 -0.44 -17.92
C VAL A 233 7.58 -1.52 -16.86
N PRO A 234 8.09 -1.26 -15.64
CA PRO A 234 8.05 -2.22 -14.57
C PRO A 234 6.60 -2.42 -14.13
N SER A 235 6.22 -3.65 -13.88
CA SER A 235 4.82 -3.98 -13.62
C SER A 235 4.49 -4.00 -12.13
N TRP A 236 5.46 -3.71 -11.26
CA TRP A 236 5.24 -3.45 -9.84
C TRP A 236 6.39 -2.71 -9.18
N THR A 237 6.03 -1.75 -8.34
CA THR A 237 6.88 -1.16 -7.28
C THR A 237 6.28 -1.54 -5.93
N GLY A 238 7.14 -1.73 -4.92
CA GLY A 238 6.83 -2.16 -3.55
C GLY A 238 5.47 -1.75 -2.97
N GLN A 239 4.94 -2.49 -1.99
CA GLN A 239 3.99 -1.89 -1.05
C GLN A 239 4.71 -0.82 -0.23
N GLU A 240 4.79 0.40 -0.76
CA GLU A 240 5.14 1.59 0.01
C GLU A 240 4.00 1.91 0.98
N ILE A 241 4.34 2.50 2.13
CA ILE A 241 3.33 3.02 3.06
C ILE A 241 2.54 4.11 2.31
N PRO A 242 1.20 3.99 2.20
CA PRO A 242 0.42 4.88 1.36
C PRO A 242 0.39 6.28 1.95
N VAL A 243 0.84 7.25 1.17
CA VAL A 243 0.66 8.68 1.49
C VAL A 243 -0.82 9.07 1.38
N PRO A 244 -1.42 9.63 2.46
CA PRO A 244 -2.82 10.03 2.48
C PRO A 244 -3.12 11.22 1.55
N ARG A 245 -4.36 11.28 1.03
CA ARG A 245 -4.85 12.41 0.21
C ARG A 245 -4.60 13.77 0.84
N ALA A 246 -4.78 13.88 2.15
CA ALA A 246 -4.61 15.14 2.86
C ALA A 246 -3.16 15.64 2.91
N VAL A 247 -2.18 14.72 2.88
CA VAL A 247 -0.75 15.05 2.77
C VAL A 247 -0.43 15.41 1.33
N ALA A 248 -0.84 14.56 0.38
CA ALA A 248 -0.53 14.77 -1.04
C ALA A 248 -1.13 16.08 -1.58
N GLY A 249 -2.37 16.41 -1.19
CA GLY A 249 -3.02 17.67 -1.57
C GLY A 249 -2.30 18.89 -0.98
N GLU A 250 -1.68 18.78 0.19
CA GLU A 250 -0.89 19.88 0.72
C GLU A 250 0.38 20.13 -0.10
N VAL A 251 1.04 19.06 -0.55
CA VAL A 251 2.16 19.15 -1.50
C VAL A 251 1.70 19.78 -2.81
N GLY A 252 0.54 19.37 -3.34
CA GLY A 252 -0.09 19.99 -4.51
C GLY A 252 -0.32 21.49 -4.35
N ALA A 253 -0.80 21.93 -3.19
CA ALA A 253 -1.00 23.34 -2.88
C ALA A 253 0.32 24.12 -2.77
N VAL A 254 1.38 23.49 -2.25
CA VAL A 254 2.74 24.09 -2.24
C VAL A 254 3.25 24.24 -3.67
N ARG A 255 3.07 23.25 -4.53
CA ARG A 255 3.42 23.32 -5.97
C ARG A 255 2.70 24.46 -6.66
N GLY A 256 1.39 24.61 -6.43
CA GLY A 256 0.60 25.70 -6.99
C GLY A 256 1.13 27.09 -6.59
N ARG A 257 1.34 27.33 -5.29
CA ARG A 257 1.86 28.62 -4.80
C ARG A 257 3.26 28.94 -5.32
N ALA A 258 4.15 27.94 -5.33
CA ALA A 258 5.50 28.12 -5.86
C ALA A 258 5.47 28.39 -7.37
N GLY A 259 4.67 27.64 -8.13
CA GLY A 259 4.47 27.85 -9.57
C GLY A 259 3.94 29.25 -9.90
N GLU A 260 2.96 29.75 -9.16
CA GLU A 260 2.45 31.13 -9.33
C GLU A 260 3.51 32.20 -9.04
N SER A 261 4.34 31.97 -8.04
CA SER A 261 5.44 32.89 -7.68
C SER A 261 6.49 32.94 -8.79
N PHE A 262 6.87 31.78 -9.35
CA PHE A 262 7.79 31.70 -10.48
C PHE A 262 7.21 32.32 -11.75
N ALA A 263 5.93 32.07 -12.06
CA ALA A 263 5.24 32.70 -13.19
C ALA A 263 5.17 34.23 -13.06
N SER A 264 5.21 34.75 -11.83
CA SER A 264 5.26 36.18 -11.52
C SER A 264 6.68 36.77 -11.56
N GLY A 265 7.70 35.95 -11.86
CA GLY A 265 9.09 36.37 -11.97
C GLY A 265 9.86 36.44 -10.64
N GLU A 266 9.34 35.83 -9.57
CA GLU A 266 10.10 35.71 -8.32
C GLU A 266 11.29 34.75 -8.47
N SER A 267 12.39 35.05 -7.79
CA SER A 267 13.58 34.19 -7.81
C SER A 267 13.41 32.97 -6.90
N ARG A 268 14.12 31.88 -7.20
CA ARG A 268 14.15 30.67 -6.35
C ARG A 268 14.49 30.97 -4.90
N GLU A 269 15.41 31.90 -4.64
CA GLU A 269 15.77 32.30 -3.28
C GLU A 269 14.61 32.96 -2.53
N SER A 270 13.79 33.77 -3.22
CA SER A 270 12.58 34.38 -2.64
C SER A 270 11.56 33.32 -2.25
N VAL A 271 11.26 32.41 -3.19
CA VAL A 271 10.27 31.35 -2.99
C VAL A 271 10.74 30.34 -1.93
N ALA A 272 12.01 29.95 -1.94
CA ALA A 272 12.61 29.07 -0.96
C ALA A 272 12.57 29.66 0.46
N ARG A 273 12.89 30.96 0.61
CA ARG A 273 12.77 31.66 1.88
C ARG A 273 11.34 31.67 2.40
N ASN A 274 10.38 31.97 1.54
CA ASN A 274 8.96 31.95 1.92
C ASN A 274 8.50 30.57 2.42
N LEU A 275 8.96 29.50 1.76
CA LEU A 275 8.66 28.14 2.18
C LEU A 275 9.33 27.79 3.53
N ALA A 276 10.60 28.16 3.70
CA ALA A 276 11.35 27.95 4.94
C ALA A 276 10.78 28.75 6.12
N ASP A 277 10.28 29.97 5.90
CA ASP A 277 9.64 30.78 6.96
C ASP A 277 8.35 30.14 7.49
N ARG A 278 7.71 29.26 6.71
CA ARG A 278 6.42 28.63 7.02
C ARG A 278 6.53 27.16 7.45
N SER A 279 7.72 26.58 7.34
CA SER A 279 7.92 25.13 7.48
C SER A 279 9.19 24.86 8.29
N PRO A 280 9.30 23.74 9.01
CA PRO A 280 10.47 23.43 9.83
C PRO A 280 11.65 22.95 8.96
N THR A 281 12.24 23.86 8.18
CA THR A 281 13.34 23.59 7.25
C THR A 281 14.24 24.81 7.05
N ASP A 282 15.38 24.64 6.40
CA ASP A 282 16.28 25.73 6.02
C ASP A 282 16.12 26.14 4.54
N GLU A 283 16.62 27.33 4.18
CA GLU A 283 16.50 27.88 2.82
C GLU A 283 17.16 26.96 1.76
N TYR A 284 18.23 26.24 2.10
CA TYR A 284 18.91 25.34 1.18
C TYR A 284 18.03 24.15 0.81
N THR A 285 17.49 23.46 1.82
CA THR A 285 16.59 22.32 1.67
C THR A 285 15.30 22.72 0.96
N ALA A 286 14.72 23.86 1.32
CA ALA A 286 13.56 24.42 0.63
C ALA A 286 13.85 24.72 -0.84
N SER A 287 15.01 25.33 -1.14
CA SER A 287 15.45 25.63 -2.50
C SER A 287 15.58 24.35 -3.33
N GLU A 288 16.25 23.32 -2.82
CA GLU A 288 16.37 22.03 -3.51
C GLU A 288 15.02 21.35 -3.76
N ALA A 289 14.09 21.45 -2.80
CA ALA A 289 12.75 20.89 -2.94
C ALA A 289 11.91 21.57 -4.04
N ILE A 290 12.04 22.89 -4.22
CA ILE A 290 11.27 23.63 -5.24
C ILE A 290 11.95 23.69 -6.62
N GLY A 291 13.20 23.25 -6.74
CA GLY A 291 13.95 23.28 -8.00
C GLY A 291 13.24 22.61 -9.20
N PRO A 292 12.58 21.44 -9.05
CA PRO A 292 11.78 20.88 -10.12
C PRO A 292 10.55 21.72 -10.49
N ILE A 293 9.94 22.41 -9.52
CA ILE A 293 8.78 23.28 -9.74
C ILE A 293 9.19 24.50 -10.56
N GLU A 294 10.36 25.09 -10.27
CA GLU A 294 10.94 26.17 -11.07
C GLU A 294 11.13 25.75 -12.52
N ARG A 295 11.78 24.60 -12.77
CA ARG A 295 11.98 24.07 -14.12
C ARG A 295 10.68 23.81 -14.86
N HIS A 296 9.64 23.34 -14.17
CA HIS A 296 8.31 23.15 -14.77
C HIS A 296 7.65 24.49 -15.11
N ALA A 297 7.81 25.50 -14.24
CA ALA A 297 7.28 26.85 -14.46
C ALA A 297 7.96 27.60 -15.62
N GLU A 298 9.16 27.20 -16.03
CA GLU A 298 9.83 27.70 -17.24
C GLU A 298 9.21 27.14 -18.54
N THR A 299 8.33 26.14 -18.44
CA THR A 299 7.59 25.59 -19.58
C THR A 299 6.27 26.35 -19.80
N ASP A 300 5.68 26.21 -20.99
CA ASP A 300 4.32 26.71 -21.28
C ASP A 300 3.21 25.78 -20.72
N ALA A 301 3.57 24.72 -20.01
CA ALA A 301 2.62 23.74 -19.49
C ALA A 301 1.96 24.23 -18.19
N PRO A 302 0.68 23.89 -17.94
CA PRO A 302 0.06 24.19 -16.66
C PRO A 302 0.77 23.46 -15.51
N MET A 303 0.93 24.14 -14.37
CA MET A 303 1.44 23.52 -13.15
C MET A 303 0.41 22.53 -12.58
N PRO A 304 0.78 21.26 -12.29
CA PRO A 304 -0.07 20.35 -11.53
C PRO A 304 -0.20 20.79 -10.06
N THR A 305 -1.43 20.78 -9.55
CA THR A 305 -1.76 21.25 -8.19
C THR A 305 -2.67 20.25 -7.47
N ASP A 306 -3.17 20.62 -6.30
CA ASP A 306 -4.18 19.85 -5.55
C ASP A 306 -5.59 19.93 -6.12
N ASP A 307 -5.82 20.80 -7.10
CA ASP A 307 -7.10 20.98 -7.80
C ASP A 307 -6.97 20.94 -9.33
N ARG A 308 -5.76 20.78 -9.87
CA ARG A 308 -5.50 20.66 -11.31
C ARG A 308 -4.73 19.39 -11.62
N ILE A 309 -5.40 18.49 -12.35
CA ILE A 309 -4.78 17.33 -12.98
C ILE A 309 -4.12 17.78 -14.29
N VAL A 310 -2.90 17.32 -14.53
CA VAL A 310 -2.18 17.57 -15.79
C VAL A 310 -1.79 16.23 -16.40
N VAL A 311 -2.21 16.00 -17.63
CA VAL A 311 -1.85 14.80 -18.40
C VAL A 311 -0.70 15.15 -19.34
N GLU A 312 0.46 14.60 -19.05
CA GLU A 312 1.61 14.61 -19.94
C GLU A 312 1.58 13.35 -20.80
N PHE A 313 1.92 13.49 -22.08
CA PHE A 313 1.83 12.39 -23.02
C PHE A 313 2.97 12.47 -24.04
N GLU A 314 3.76 11.40 -24.10
CA GLU A 314 4.81 11.22 -25.10
C GLU A 314 4.75 9.81 -25.67
N ASN A 315 4.46 9.69 -26.97
CA ASN A 315 4.35 8.42 -27.70
C ASN A 315 3.32 7.43 -27.14
N ARG A 316 3.71 6.62 -26.17
CA ARG A 316 2.89 5.60 -25.50
C ARG A 316 2.91 5.76 -23.98
N ASP A 317 3.73 6.66 -23.46
CA ASP A 317 3.87 6.92 -22.05
C ASP A 317 3.00 8.13 -21.71
N ALA A 318 2.07 7.93 -20.79
CA ALA A 318 1.24 8.98 -20.26
C ALA A 318 1.44 9.11 -18.76
N VAL A 319 1.62 10.34 -18.29
CA VAL A 319 1.73 10.65 -16.86
C VAL A 319 0.58 11.55 -16.47
N VAL A 320 -0.32 11.03 -15.64
CA VAL A 320 -1.39 11.79 -15.03
C VAL A 320 -0.89 12.34 -13.69
N ASN A 321 -0.48 13.60 -13.69
CA ASN A 321 -0.08 14.30 -12.47
C ASN A 321 -1.33 14.64 -11.64
N ALA A 322 -1.50 13.96 -10.51
CA ALA A 322 -2.63 14.09 -9.60
C ALA A 322 -2.14 13.97 -8.13
N ALA A 323 -2.13 15.09 -7.40
CA ALA A 323 -1.65 15.15 -6.02
C ALA A 323 -2.71 14.66 -5.01
N PHE A 324 -3.22 13.44 -5.20
CA PHE A 324 -4.34 12.89 -4.41
C PHE A 324 -3.96 11.73 -3.49
N GLY A 325 -2.69 11.33 -3.45
CA GLY A 325 -2.20 10.23 -2.62
C GLY A 325 -2.48 8.87 -3.24
N HIS A 326 -1.90 7.82 -2.64
CA HIS A 326 -1.85 6.48 -3.25
C HIS A 326 -3.23 5.90 -3.51
N THR A 327 -4.13 5.91 -2.51
CA THR A 327 -5.44 5.25 -2.63
C THR A 327 -6.31 5.85 -3.74
N VAL A 328 -6.31 7.18 -3.87
CA VAL A 328 -7.08 7.86 -4.92
C VAL A 328 -6.43 7.62 -6.29
N ASN A 329 -5.11 7.77 -6.38
CA ASN A 329 -4.39 7.56 -7.63
C ASN A 329 -4.48 6.10 -8.12
N GLU A 330 -4.43 5.13 -7.21
CA GLU A 330 -4.64 3.72 -7.55
C GLU A 330 -6.04 3.47 -8.08
N THR A 331 -7.05 4.06 -7.44
CA THR A 331 -8.44 3.95 -7.90
C THR A 331 -8.60 4.56 -9.29
N LEU A 332 -8.12 5.79 -9.49
CA LEU A 332 -8.19 6.47 -10.78
C LEU A 332 -7.42 5.72 -11.87
N GLY A 333 -6.21 5.25 -11.57
CA GLY A 333 -5.39 4.49 -12.50
C GLY A 333 -6.06 3.19 -12.93
N ARG A 334 -6.70 2.46 -12.00
CA ARG A 334 -7.49 1.25 -12.34
C ARG A 334 -8.69 1.56 -13.22
N VAL A 335 -9.40 2.67 -12.98
CA VAL A 335 -10.48 3.14 -13.86
C VAL A 335 -9.95 3.46 -15.25
N LEU A 336 -8.86 4.22 -15.34
CA LEU A 336 -8.23 4.60 -16.60
C LEU A 336 -7.78 3.37 -17.38
N SER A 337 -7.04 2.46 -16.74
CA SER A 337 -6.58 1.20 -17.33
C SER A 337 -7.75 0.36 -17.85
N ALA A 338 -8.83 0.23 -17.06
CA ALA A 338 -10.01 -0.53 -17.46
C ALA A 338 -10.72 0.09 -18.67
N LEU A 339 -10.98 1.39 -18.67
CA LEU A 339 -11.74 2.06 -19.73
C LEU A 339 -10.93 2.22 -21.03
N LEU A 340 -9.64 2.58 -20.92
CA LEU A 340 -8.74 2.65 -22.07
C LEU A 340 -8.48 1.27 -22.66
N GLY A 341 -8.33 0.25 -21.80
CA GLY A 341 -8.15 -1.13 -22.24
C GLY A 341 -9.40 -1.69 -22.93
N GLN A 342 -10.59 -1.37 -22.43
CA GLN A 342 -11.85 -1.75 -23.10
C GLN A 342 -12.00 -1.09 -24.49
N ARG A 343 -11.62 0.19 -24.64
CA ARG A 343 -11.70 0.90 -25.94
C ARG A 343 -10.76 0.30 -26.98
N THR A 344 -9.60 -0.18 -26.56
CA THR A 344 -8.52 -0.64 -27.44
C THR A 344 -8.45 -2.17 -27.60
N GLY A 345 -9.10 -2.91 -26.71
CA GLY A 345 -8.98 -4.38 -26.64
C GLY A 345 -7.60 -4.85 -26.18
N SER A 346 -6.84 -4.01 -25.50
CA SER A 346 -5.45 -4.29 -25.05
C SER A 346 -5.29 -3.93 -23.57
N SER A 347 -4.32 -4.52 -22.89
CA SER A 347 -3.97 -4.13 -21.52
C SER A 347 -3.25 -2.77 -21.51
N VAL A 348 -3.39 -2.05 -20.40
CA VAL A 348 -2.68 -0.79 -20.14
C VAL A 348 -1.80 -1.03 -18.92
N GLY A 349 -0.48 -0.88 -19.10
CA GLY A 349 0.48 -0.93 -18.01
C GLY A 349 0.29 0.28 -17.10
N MET A 350 0.53 0.13 -15.79
CA MET A 350 0.30 1.21 -14.84
C MET A 350 1.28 1.15 -13.66
N GLU A 351 1.86 2.29 -13.33
CA GLU A 351 2.60 2.54 -12.09
C GLU A 351 1.96 3.71 -11.34
N ILE A 352 1.96 3.65 -10.01
CA ILE A 352 1.30 4.64 -9.15
C ILE A 352 2.28 5.15 -8.11
N ASP A 353 2.36 6.47 -8.00
CA ASP A 353 2.93 7.16 -6.85
C ASP A 353 1.85 8.11 -6.25
N PRO A 354 2.12 8.81 -5.13
CA PRO A 354 1.11 9.66 -4.48
C PRO A 354 0.78 10.96 -5.24
N TYR A 355 1.53 11.27 -6.28
CA TYR A 355 1.48 12.49 -7.08
C TYR A 355 1.23 12.24 -8.57
N ARG A 356 1.41 11.00 -9.06
CA ARG A 356 1.43 10.63 -10.48
C ARG A 356 0.86 9.23 -10.68
N ILE A 357 0.19 9.06 -11.82
CA ILE A 357 -0.19 7.76 -12.37
C ILE A 357 0.48 7.66 -13.73
N GLU A 358 1.42 6.73 -13.87
CA GLU A 358 2.11 6.46 -15.12
C GLU A 358 1.40 5.33 -15.85
N LEU A 359 1.17 5.50 -17.15
CA LEU A 359 0.44 4.55 -17.99
C LEU A 359 1.23 4.26 -19.27
N ASP A 360 1.49 2.98 -19.56
CA ASP A 360 1.86 2.53 -20.91
C ASP A 360 0.59 2.19 -21.67
N VAL A 361 0.24 3.08 -22.60
CA VAL A 361 -0.98 2.93 -23.40
C VAL A 361 -0.70 2.25 -24.76
N PRO A 362 -1.65 1.44 -25.26
CA PRO A 362 -1.57 0.84 -26.58
C PRO A 362 -1.48 1.88 -27.70
N ARG A 363 -0.92 1.46 -28.85
CA ARG A 363 -0.89 2.30 -30.05
C ARG A 363 -2.30 2.74 -30.44
N GLY A 364 -2.48 4.03 -30.67
CA GLY A 364 -3.76 4.63 -31.06
C GLY A 364 -4.52 5.29 -29.91
N VAL A 365 -4.04 5.17 -28.67
CA VAL A 365 -4.43 6.05 -27.56
C VAL A 365 -3.55 7.29 -27.59
N ALA A 366 -4.13 8.47 -27.48
CA ALA A 366 -3.41 9.71 -27.22
C ALA A 366 -3.82 10.31 -25.87
N GLY A 367 -3.09 11.33 -25.41
CA GLY A 367 -3.37 11.98 -24.14
C GLY A 367 -4.79 12.54 -24.03
N ARG A 368 -5.41 12.96 -25.15
CA ARG A 368 -6.80 13.46 -25.15
C ARG A 368 -7.80 12.39 -24.75
N GLU A 369 -7.60 11.12 -25.11
CA GLU A 369 -8.52 10.05 -24.75
C GLU A 369 -8.49 9.78 -23.23
N ILE A 370 -7.34 10.02 -22.58
CA ILE A 370 -7.19 9.96 -21.11
C ILE A 370 -7.99 11.10 -20.46
N VAL A 371 -7.85 12.31 -20.98
CA VAL A 371 -8.61 13.49 -20.52
C VAL A 371 -10.11 13.26 -20.71
N GLU A 372 -10.55 12.75 -21.86
CA GLU A 372 -11.95 12.41 -22.12
C GLU A 372 -12.50 11.42 -21.10
N VAL A 373 -11.71 10.40 -20.71
CA VAL A 373 -12.14 9.44 -19.69
C VAL A 373 -12.31 10.15 -18.34
N LEU A 374 -11.36 11.00 -17.93
CA LEU A 374 -11.45 11.74 -16.68
C LEU A 374 -12.65 12.72 -16.65
N GLU A 375 -12.95 13.38 -17.76
CA GLU A 375 -14.03 14.37 -17.84
C GLU A 375 -15.43 13.77 -17.99
N ASN A 376 -15.55 12.65 -18.71
CA ASN A 376 -16.86 12.08 -19.09
C ASN A 376 -17.28 10.88 -18.23
N THR A 377 -16.39 10.34 -17.38
CA THR A 377 -16.77 9.25 -16.48
C THR A 377 -17.62 9.79 -15.34
N ASP A 378 -18.87 9.35 -15.28
CA ASP A 378 -19.77 9.66 -14.17
C ASP A 378 -19.22 9.07 -12.87
N PRO A 379 -19.01 9.89 -11.81
CA PRO A 379 -18.57 9.40 -10.51
C PRO A 379 -19.42 8.25 -9.94
N GLU A 380 -20.72 8.20 -10.21
CA GLU A 380 -21.60 7.14 -9.72
C GLU A 380 -21.29 5.76 -10.33
N HIS A 381 -20.62 5.71 -11.49
CA HIS A 381 -20.25 4.46 -12.15
C HIS A 381 -18.87 3.93 -11.74
N VAL A 382 -18.05 4.71 -11.05
CA VAL A 382 -16.66 4.36 -10.71
C VAL A 382 -16.60 3.05 -9.89
N GLU A 383 -17.47 2.90 -8.89
CA GLU A 383 -17.53 1.69 -8.06
C GLU A 383 -17.81 0.45 -8.91
N GLY A 384 -18.83 0.49 -9.77
CA GLY A 384 -19.17 -0.63 -10.65
C GLY A 384 -18.07 -0.97 -11.66
N ILE A 385 -17.36 0.04 -12.19
CA ILE A 385 -16.22 -0.17 -13.11
C ILE A 385 -15.09 -0.90 -12.37
N ILE A 386 -14.76 -0.46 -11.15
CA ILE A 386 -13.72 -1.08 -10.34
C ILE A 386 -14.11 -2.51 -9.95
N GLU A 387 -15.34 -2.76 -9.51
CA GLU A 387 -15.81 -4.11 -9.18
C GLU A 387 -15.65 -5.08 -10.36
N LEU A 388 -16.02 -4.64 -11.57
CA LEU A 388 -15.89 -5.44 -12.78
C LEU A 388 -14.43 -5.67 -13.17
N SER A 389 -13.59 -4.64 -13.05
CA SER A 389 -12.15 -4.72 -13.30
C SER A 389 -11.47 -5.70 -12.34
N LEU A 390 -11.81 -5.63 -11.05
CA LEU A 390 -11.20 -6.44 -10.00
C LEU A 390 -11.53 -7.94 -10.11
N LYS A 391 -12.77 -8.29 -10.51
CA LYS A 391 -13.23 -9.69 -10.62
C LYS A 391 -12.36 -10.56 -11.52
N ASN A 392 -11.76 -9.98 -12.54
CA ASN A 392 -10.92 -10.69 -13.52
C ASN A 392 -9.44 -10.32 -13.39
N SER A 393 -9.05 -9.64 -12.32
CA SER A 393 -7.68 -9.18 -12.09
C SER A 393 -6.94 -10.10 -11.13
N ASP A 394 -5.63 -10.14 -11.30
CA ASP A 394 -4.73 -10.85 -10.39
C ASP A 394 -4.57 -10.12 -9.06
N ALA A 395 -5.05 -8.87 -8.96
CA ALA A 395 -4.93 -8.04 -7.77
C ALA A 395 -5.60 -8.63 -6.51
N LEU A 396 -6.63 -9.47 -6.70
CA LEU A 396 -7.32 -10.14 -5.58
C LEU A 396 -6.85 -11.57 -5.33
N LYS A 397 -6.05 -12.18 -6.21
CA LYS A 397 -5.65 -13.60 -6.10
C LYS A 397 -5.02 -13.90 -4.74
N PHE A 398 -4.01 -13.13 -4.36
CA PHE A 398 -3.33 -13.31 -3.08
C PHE A 398 -4.25 -13.08 -1.88
N LYS A 399 -5.06 -12.01 -1.89
CA LYS A 399 -5.99 -11.76 -0.77
C LYS A 399 -7.06 -12.85 -0.68
N LEU A 400 -7.53 -13.37 -1.81
CA LEU A 400 -8.45 -14.50 -1.86
C LEU A 400 -7.79 -15.77 -1.31
N ALA A 401 -6.52 -16.04 -1.66
CA ALA A 401 -5.77 -17.17 -1.12
C ALA A 401 -5.61 -17.06 0.41
N GLN A 402 -5.26 -15.88 0.93
CA GLN A 402 -5.18 -15.63 2.38
C GLN A 402 -6.53 -15.88 3.07
N VAL A 403 -7.61 -15.32 2.53
CA VAL A 403 -8.95 -15.53 3.07
C VAL A 403 -9.33 -17.02 3.00
N ALA A 404 -9.07 -17.69 1.88
CA ALA A 404 -9.35 -19.11 1.71
C ALA A 404 -8.54 -19.99 2.71
N ALA A 405 -7.29 -19.64 2.98
CA ALA A 405 -6.48 -20.28 4.02
C ALA A 405 -7.09 -20.07 5.41
N THR A 406 -7.50 -18.84 5.75
CA THR A 406 -8.21 -18.56 7.01
C THR A 406 -9.56 -19.28 7.08
N PHE A 407 -10.23 -19.58 5.98
CA PHE A 407 -11.46 -20.41 5.98
C PHE A 407 -11.16 -21.92 6.02
N GLY A 408 -9.89 -22.34 6.01
CA GLY A 408 -9.49 -23.74 5.97
C GLY A 408 -9.75 -24.44 4.63
N ALA A 409 -9.94 -23.67 3.56
CA ALA A 409 -10.11 -24.19 2.21
C ALA A 409 -8.76 -24.51 1.55
N LEU A 410 -7.71 -23.76 1.92
CA LEU A 410 -6.32 -24.04 1.57
C LEU A 410 -5.60 -24.49 2.84
N ASN A 411 -5.14 -25.74 2.87
CA ASN A 411 -4.50 -26.32 4.05
C ASN A 411 -2.97 -26.19 3.93
N SER A 412 -2.37 -25.11 4.42
CA SER A 412 -0.90 -24.98 4.49
C SER A 412 -0.26 -26.00 5.45
N TRP A 413 -1.02 -26.52 6.43
CA TRP A 413 -0.56 -27.50 7.42
C TRP A 413 -0.80 -28.96 7.05
N GLN A 414 -1.53 -29.24 5.96
CA GLN A 414 -1.57 -30.58 5.39
C GLN A 414 -0.42 -30.64 4.38
N GLY A 415 0.76 -31.04 4.86
CA GLY A 415 1.93 -31.23 3.99
C GLY A 415 1.58 -32.03 2.73
N ASN A 416 2.37 -31.80 1.67
CA ASN A 416 2.25 -32.30 0.30
C ASN A 416 2.16 -33.84 0.10
N GLU A 417 1.79 -34.63 1.11
CA GLU A 417 1.72 -36.09 1.04
C GLU A 417 0.37 -36.65 0.58
N ARG A 418 -0.56 -35.84 0.05
CA ARG A 418 -1.91 -36.32 -0.29
C ARG A 418 -2.42 -36.08 -1.70
N PHE A 419 -1.52 -35.88 -2.66
CA PHE A 419 -1.80 -36.18 -4.06
C PHE A 419 -0.78 -37.18 -4.58
N GLY A 420 -1.10 -38.46 -4.41
CA GLY A 420 -0.44 -39.60 -5.04
C GLY A 420 -1.40 -40.34 -5.96
#